data_AF-A0A6P7Z8I7-F1
#
_entry.id   AF-A0A6P7Z8I7-F1
#
_cell.length_a   1.000
_cell.length_b   1.000
_cell.length_c   1.000
_cell.angle_alpha   90.00
_cell.angle_beta   90.00
_cell.angle_gamma   90.00
#
_symmetry.space_group_name_H-M   'P 1'
#
loop_
_entity.id
_entity.type
_entity.pdbx_description
1 polymer ?
#
loop_
_entity_poly.entity_id
_entity_poly.type
_entity_poly.pdbx_seq_one_letter_code
_entity_poly.pdbx_strand_id
1 'polypeptide(L)'
;MMSQAMEGLSLLDVLRINTVLEDSLDQLSILGYIMPVSYQDRLDASNVVGCEINKILKNQKQLESKFEKLMSSRAEIRSSVPVDSEKLTELEQQLHETSGDLRRANYLFSKTAKQSPLTSDNLKKVQADRQFVTEVIAETVQDLKTSGTFQSLLKAVEGEKEQRENVHATIAREEEGRKQIKFLQKQLQDVKREKEVEIQHRNELIAHLKDQLQEMKAKTSMEGKYTKTDMDLQVYQTQKKCNYAESELEQNILRLKLKMDEEVRVHMEIENFLRRQQRELEEKLEHWMEKYDKDTEAKQQELNDLKSAQFSDQQRLQGLAKQYRDYERAVIQDRIQKQEEKQRRRQDKLELKSVVKIQAWWKGTMVRKELGSFKLPKKGKITPQKGKKAAGKKKK
;
A
#
# COMPACT_ATOMS: atom_id res chain seq x y z
N MET A 1 84.19 22.78 57.67
CA MET A 1 85.28 23.76 57.51
C MET A 1 86.31 23.54 58.60
N MET A 2 87.56 23.82 58.25
CA MET A 2 88.76 23.53 59.03
C MET A 2 88.67 24.13 60.43
N SER A 3 88.83 23.28 61.44
CA SER A 3 89.21 23.71 62.80
C SER A 3 90.67 24.15 62.72
N GLN A 4 90.92 25.34 62.13
CA GLN A 4 92.18 26.03 62.37
C GLN A 4 92.18 26.37 63.85
N ALA A 5 93.09 25.76 64.61
CA ALA A 5 93.41 26.22 65.94
C ALA A 5 93.85 27.68 65.79
N MET A 6 92.95 28.60 66.15
CA MET A 6 93.19 30.01 66.02
C MET A 6 94.37 30.37 66.91
N GLU A 7 95.46 30.89 66.32
CA GLU A 7 96.50 31.55 67.10
C GLU A 7 95.85 32.72 67.85
N GLY A 8 96.02 32.72 69.17
CA GLY A 8 95.52 33.79 70.02
C GLY A 8 96.15 35.12 69.59
N LEU A 9 95.34 36.17 69.55
CA LEU A 9 95.82 37.51 69.25
C LEU A 9 96.87 37.94 70.30
N SER A 10 97.83 38.76 69.88
CA SER A 10 98.78 39.38 70.80
C SER A 10 98.04 40.13 71.90
N LEU A 11 98.54 40.09 73.13
CA LEU A 11 97.92 40.77 74.28
C LEU A 11 97.69 42.27 74.02
N LEU A 12 98.60 42.92 73.28
CA LEU A 12 98.45 44.32 72.89
C LEU A 12 97.29 44.54 71.92
N ASP A 13 97.08 43.60 70.99
CA ASP A 13 96.02 43.65 70.00
C ASP A 13 94.67 43.35 70.64
N VAL A 14 94.61 42.37 71.57
CA VAL A 14 93.42 42.09 72.37
C VAL A 14 92.97 43.32 73.16
N LEU A 15 93.90 44.04 73.80
CA LEU A 15 93.58 45.27 74.54
C LEU A 15 93.04 46.36 73.62
N ARG A 16 93.71 46.62 72.48
CA ARG A 16 93.26 47.63 71.51
C ARG A 16 91.88 47.31 70.94
N ILE A 17 91.64 46.07 70.53
CA ILE A 17 90.36 45.65 69.95
C ILE A 17 89.26 45.71 71.01
N ASN A 18 89.50 45.22 72.23
CA ASN A 18 88.52 45.28 73.31
C ASN A 18 88.11 46.72 73.65
N THR A 19 89.04 47.68 73.70
CA THR A 19 88.67 49.08 73.99
C THR A 19 87.70 49.66 72.95
N VAL A 20 87.86 49.30 71.68
CA VAL A 20 86.98 49.75 70.59
C VAL A 20 85.63 49.04 70.64
N LEU A 21 85.62 47.74 70.94
CA LEU A 21 84.38 46.96 71.05
C LEU A 21 83.56 47.36 72.29
N GLU A 22 84.20 47.66 73.42
CA GLU A 22 83.55 48.19 74.62
C GLU A 22 82.94 49.57 74.36
N ASP A 23 83.67 50.49 73.71
CA ASP A 23 83.12 51.78 73.27
C ASP A 23 81.93 51.58 72.30
N SER A 24 82.00 50.58 71.42
CA SER A 24 80.90 50.23 70.51
C SER A 24 79.67 49.72 71.27
N LEU A 25 79.84 48.93 72.34
CA LEU A 25 78.74 48.48 73.21
C LEU A 25 78.08 49.66 73.95
N ASP A 26 78.89 50.60 74.43
CA ASP A 26 78.40 51.81 75.08
C ASP A 26 77.60 52.68 74.09
N GLN A 27 78.11 52.86 72.88
CA GLN A 27 77.41 53.56 71.81
C GLN A 27 76.11 52.87 71.38
N LEU A 28 76.08 51.54 71.29
CA LEU A 28 74.87 50.75 71.02
C LEU A 28 73.86 50.82 72.17
N SER A 29 74.33 50.95 73.40
CA SER A 29 73.48 51.17 74.57
C SER A 29 72.84 52.55 74.51
N ILE A 30 73.63 53.60 74.22
CA ILE A 30 73.16 54.97 73.99
C ILE A 30 72.14 55.00 72.86
N LEU A 31 72.40 54.32 71.74
CA LEU A 31 71.47 54.22 70.62
C LEU A 31 70.14 53.57 71.04
N GLY A 32 70.18 52.56 71.91
CA GLY A 32 69.00 51.94 72.49
C GLY A 32 68.12 52.92 73.28
N TYR A 33 68.75 53.84 74.03
CA TYR A 33 68.05 54.91 74.76
C TYR A 33 67.55 56.05 73.86
N ILE A 34 68.27 56.34 72.78
CA ILE A 34 67.88 57.39 71.83
C ILE A 34 66.69 56.94 70.96
N MET A 35 66.66 55.66 70.56
CA MET A 35 65.68 55.12 69.62
C MET A 35 64.89 53.93 70.18
N PRO A 36 63.95 54.14 71.13
CA PRO A 36 63.17 53.06 71.74
C PRO A 36 62.22 52.33 70.77
N VAL A 37 61.74 51.15 71.16
CA VAL A 37 60.81 50.28 70.39
C VAL A 37 59.51 51.02 70.01
N SER A 38 59.13 52.04 70.79
CA SER A 38 58.05 52.97 70.46
C SER A 38 58.41 54.39 70.92
N TYR A 39 58.12 55.39 70.07
CA TYR A 39 58.28 56.82 70.39
C TYR A 39 57.01 57.43 71.00
N GLN A 40 56.20 56.62 71.67
CA GLN A 40 54.86 57.02 72.12
C GLN A 40 54.87 58.26 73.05
N ASP A 41 56.01 58.53 73.70
CA ASP A 41 56.20 59.62 74.66
C ASP A 41 57.13 60.77 74.19
N ARG A 42 57.65 60.75 72.94
CA ARG A 42 58.49 61.86 72.41
C ARG A 42 57.74 62.64 71.33
N LEU A 43 57.15 63.78 71.74
CA LEU A 43 56.39 64.69 70.89
C LEU A 43 57.18 65.24 69.69
N ASP A 44 58.51 65.36 69.80
CA ASP A 44 59.34 66.01 68.78
C ASP A 44 59.60 65.15 67.53
N ALA A 45 59.66 63.82 67.67
CA ALA A 45 59.86 62.89 66.55
C ALA A 45 58.58 62.71 65.71
N SER A 46 57.41 62.85 66.35
CA SER A 46 56.11 62.87 65.69
C SER A 46 55.93 64.09 64.78
N ASN A 47 56.56 65.23 65.12
CA ASN A 47 56.38 66.48 64.39
C ASN A 47 56.96 66.48 62.97
N VAL A 48 58.11 65.82 62.74
CA VAL A 48 58.77 65.81 61.42
C VAL A 48 58.03 64.91 60.43
N VAL A 49 57.71 63.69 60.82
CA VAL A 49 57.03 62.70 59.95
C VAL A 49 55.52 62.93 59.91
N GLY A 50 54.93 63.36 61.02
CA GLY A 50 53.51 63.72 61.09
C GLY A 50 53.16 64.91 60.20
N CYS A 51 54.08 65.86 59.99
CA CYS A 51 53.84 67.03 59.14
C CYS A 51 53.63 66.68 57.66
N GLU A 52 54.41 65.76 57.10
CA GLU A 52 54.25 65.33 55.69
C GLU A 52 53.00 64.46 55.50
N ILE A 53 52.77 63.51 56.41
CA ILE A 53 51.58 62.66 56.39
C ILE A 53 50.31 63.50 56.58
N ASN A 54 50.32 64.51 57.45
CA ASN A 54 49.19 65.42 57.65
C ASN A 54 48.93 66.31 56.43
N LYS A 55 49.97 66.75 55.69
CA LYS A 55 49.79 67.48 54.43
C LYS A 55 49.11 66.60 53.37
N ILE A 56 49.55 65.35 53.23
CA ILE A 56 48.94 64.39 52.29
C ILE A 56 47.50 64.05 52.70
N LEU A 57 47.24 63.87 53.99
CA LEU A 57 45.90 63.60 54.53
C LEU A 57 44.95 64.80 54.34
N LYS A 58 45.44 66.03 54.51
CA LYS A 58 44.66 67.25 54.22
C LYS A 58 44.31 67.33 52.73
N ASN A 59 45.26 67.03 51.84
CA ASN A 59 45.00 66.99 50.41
C ASN A 59 43.97 65.89 50.07
N GLN A 60 44.09 64.69 50.63
CA GLN A 60 43.11 63.61 50.47
C GLN A 60 41.70 64.06 50.89
N LYS A 61 41.54 64.63 52.09
CA LYS A 61 40.25 65.14 52.58
C LYS A 61 39.67 66.26 51.69
N GLN A 62 40.53 67.12 51.14
CA GLN A 62 40.10 68.15 50.20
C GLN A 62 39.60 67.54 48.89
N LEU A 63 40.23 66.49 48.37
CA LEU A 63 39.78 65.78 47.18
C LEU A 63 38.50 64.99 47.43
N GLU A 64 38.33 64.36 48.58
CA GLU A 64 37.09 63.69 48.99
C GLU A 64 35.93 64.70 49.04
N SER A 65 36.13 65.86 49.68
CA SER A 65 35.11 66.91 49.73
C SER A 65 34.78 67.47 48.35
N LYS A 66 35.78 67.62 47.46
CA LYS A 66 35.54 68.02 46.06
C LYS A 66 34.74 66.95 45.29
N PHE A 67 35.08 65.67 45.45
CA PHE A 67 34.39 64.56 44.81
C PHE A 67 32.94 64.44 45.29
N GLU A 68 32.70 64.60 46.60
CA GLU A 68 31.36 64.61 47.20
C GLU A 68 30.51 65.77 46.66
N LYS A 69 31.07 66.98 46.57
CA LYS A 69 30.40 68.14 45.96
C LYS A 69 30.04 67.89 44.49
N LEU A 70 30.96 67.33 43.70
CA LEU A 70 30.71 66.99 42.30
C LEU A 70 29.64 65.89 42.14
N MET A 71 29.59 64.91 43.06
CA MET A 71 28.52 63.91 43.10
C MET A 71 27.16 64.52 43.42
N SER A 72 27.09 65.44 44.38
CA SER A 72 25.86 66.18 44.71
C SER A 72 25.38 67.05 43.54
N SER A 73 26.27 67.84 42.93
CA SER A 73 25.93 68.65 41.75
C SER A 73 25.52 67.80 40.54
N ARG A 74 26.11 66.61 40.35
CA ARG A 74 25.66 65.65 39.33
C ARG A 74 24.25 65.15 39.60
N ALA A 75 23.89 64.88 40.86
CA ALA A 75 22.55 64.44 41.23
C ALA A 75 21.51 65.56 40.98
N GLU A 76 21.88 66.82 41.23
CA GLU A 76 21.06 68.01 40.97
C GLU A 76 20.84 68.27 39.47
N ILE A 77 21.88 68.15 38.63
CA ILE A 77 21.71 68.33 37.17
C ILE A 77 20.92 67.17 36.56
N ARG A 78 21.08 65.94 37.07
CA ARG A 78 20.30 64.78 36.61
C ARG A 78 18.81 64.88 36.98
N SER A 79 18.45 65.60 38.04
CA SER A 79 17.06 65.84 38.45
C SER A 79 16.43 67.07 37.80
N SER A 80 17.22 67.93 37.14
CA SER A 80 16.72 69.10 36.39
C SER A 80 16.10 68.69 35.04
N VAL A 81 14.99 69.33 34.66
CA VAL A 81 14.35 69.19 33.34
C VAL A 81 14.25 70.59 32.72
N PRO A 82 14.89 70.89 31.58
CA PRO A 82 15.64 69.97 30.70
C PRO A 82 17.04 69.65 31.24
N VAL A 83 17.54 68.44 30.97
CA VAL A 83 18.91 68.04 31.35
C VAL A 83 19.91 68.71 30.41
N ASP A 84 20.75 69.61 30.93
CA ASP A 84 21.86 70.21 30.19
C ASP A 84 22.94 69.15 29.90
N SER A 85 22.87 68.53 28.72
CA SER A 85 23.77 67.43 28.33
C SER A 85 25.26 67.83 28.33
N GLU A 86 25.60 69.08 27.99
CA GLU A 86 26.99 69.56 27.96
C GLU A 86 27.57 69.66 29.38
N LYS A 87 26.83 70.27 30.33
CA LYS A 87 27.24 70.38 31.74
C LYS A 87 27.32 69.02 32.43
N LEU A 88 26.44 68.09 32.06
CA LEU A 88 26.49 66.71 32.57
C LEU A 88 27.78 66.00 32.12
N THR A 89 28.17 66.18 30.85
CA THR A 89 29.40 65.58 30.30
C THR A 89 30.65 66.17 30.94
N GLU A 90 30.68 67.49 31.15
CA GLU A 90 31.79 68.18 31.82
C GLU A 90 31.93 67.76 33.30
N LEU A 91 30.80 67.62 34.02
CA LEU A 91 30.81 67.08 35.39
C LEU A 91 31.29 65.63 35.43
N GLU A 92 30.92 64.79 34.47
CA GLU A 92 31.39 63.40 34.40
C GLU A 92 32.90 63.32 34.13
N GLN A 93 33.43 64.24 33.31
CA GLN A 93 34.88 64.36 33.10
C GLN A 93 35.60 64.82 34.39
N GLN A 94 35.12 65.87 35.05
CA GLN A 94 35.70 66.36 36.32
C GLN A 94 35.60 65.32 37.44
N LEU A 95 34.52 64.53 37.47
CA LEU A 95 34.35 63.42 38.40
C LEU A 95 35.36 62.30 38.14
N HIS A 96 35.60 61.99 36.87
CA HIS A 96 36.60 61.02 36.50
C HIS A 96 38.02 61.49 36.86
N GLU A 97 38.36 62.74 36.60
CA GLU A 97 39.66 63.35 36.93
C GLU A 97 39.90 63.38 38.45
N THR A 98 38.93 63.89 39.22
CA THR A 98 39.01 63.92 40.69
C THR A 98 39.04 62.53 41.32
N SER A 99 38.34 61.54 40.73
CA SER A 99 38.48 60.13 41.14
C SER A 99 39.89 59.59 40.89
N GLY A 100 40.47 59.94 39.74
CA GLY A 100 41.85 59.61 39.39
C GLY A 100 42.87 60.22 40.35
N ASP A 101 42.71 61.51 40.67
CA ASP A 101 43.56 62.20 41.65
C ASP A 101 43.40 61.66 43.06
N LEU A 102 42.17 61.32 43.49
CA LEU A 102 41.92 60.72 44.79
C LEU A 102 42.60 59.35 44.91
N ARG A 103 42.55 58.53 43.86
CA ARG A 103 43.28 57.25 43.81
C ARG A 103 44.80 57.46 43.90
N ARG A 104 45.35 58.47 43.20
CA ARG A 104 46.77 58.83 43.29
C ARG A 104 47.15 59.30 44.69
N ALA A 105 46.35 60.16 45.31
CA ALA A 105 46.56 60.67 46.67
C ALA A 105 46.53 59.54 47.72
N ASN A 106 45.57 58.63 47.61
CA ASN A 106 45.50 57.44 48.48
C ASN A 106 46.70 56.51 48.30
N TYR A 107 47.13 56.29 47.06
CA TYR A 107 48.35 55.53 46.80
C TYR A 107 49.57 56.18 47.45
N LEU A 108 49.76 57.48 47.27
CA LEU A 108 50.85 58.24 47.88
C LEU A 108 50.79 58.19 49.41
N PHE A 109 49.62 58.41 50.01
CA PHE A 109 49.43 58.27 51.46
C PHE A 109 49.84 56.89 51.96
N SER A 110 49.33 55.83 51.33
CA SER A 110 49.64 54.45 51.74
C SER A 110 51.13 54.12 51.59
N LYS A 111 51.78 54.65 50.55
CA LYS A 111 53.21 54.49 50.32
C LYS A 111 54.04 55.24 51.36
N THR A 112 53.75 56.51 51.59
CA THR A 112 54.45 57.35 52.57
C THR A 112 54.25 56.85 54.00
N ALA A 113 53.04 56.39 54.35
CA ALA A 113 52.77 55.79 55.65
C ALA A 113 53.57 54.50 55.87
N LYS A 114 53.71 53.65 54.84
CA LYS A 114 54.51 52.41 54.91
C LYS A 114 56.02 52.65 54.89
N GLN A 115 56.47 53.65 54.14
CA GLN A 115 57.89 54.01 54.01
C GLN A 115 58.36 54.95 55.13
N SER A 116 57.50 55.27 56.10
CA SER A 116 57.86 56.09 57.25
C SER A 116 59.04 55.45 58.01
N PRO A 117 60.13 56.20 58.27
CA PRO A 117 61.28 55.70 59.01
C PRO A 117 60.94 55.41 60.49
N LEU A 118 59.81 55.91 60.99
CA LEU A 118 59.36 55.78 62.38
C LEU A 118 58.17 54.81 62.54
N THR A 119 57.94 53.91 61.58
CA THR A 119 56.92 52.86 61.74
C THR A 119 57.29 51.92 62.87
N SER A 120 56.31 51.49 63.68
CA SER A 120 56.48 50.51 64.77
C SER A 120 57.31 49.29 64.35
N ASP A 121 57.08 48.75 63.15
CA ASP A 121 57.79 47.56 62.68
C ASP A 121 59.25 47.84 62.32
N ASN A 122 59.55 49.01 61.76
CA ASN A 122 60.92 49.45 61.49
C ASN A 122 61.68 49.67 62.81
N LEU A 123 61.04 50.25 63.83
CA LEU A 123 61.64 50.46 65.15
C LEU A 123 61.89 49.14 65.89
N LYS A 124 60.93 48.20 65.82
CA LYS A 124 61.10 46.83 66.34
C LYS A 124 62.27 46.13 65.67
N LYS A 125 62.39 46.25 64.34
CA LYS A 125 63.51 45.66 63.60
C LYS A 125 64.85 46.30 64.02
N VAL A 126 64.94 47.62 64.03
CA VAL A 126 66.17 48.31 64.45
C VAL A 126 66.59 47.92 65.86
N GLN A 127 65.63 47.74 66.77
CA GLN A 127 65.91 47.26 68.12
C GLN A 127 66.37 45.80 68.17
N ALA A 128 65.77 44.92 67.36
CA ALA A 128 66.22 43.54 67.24
C ALA A 128 67.64 43.44 66.65
N ASP A 129 67.91 44.17 65.56
CA ASP A 129 69.22 44.24 64.91
C ASP A 129 70.27 44.80 65.88
N ARG A 130 69.93 45.88 66.61
CA ARG A 130 70.80 46.46 67.65
C ARG A 130 71.11 45.45 68.74
N GLN A 131 70.09 44.77 69.28
CA GLN A 131 70.25 43.78 70.33
C GLN A 131 71.12 42.60 69.87
N PHE A 132 70.91 42.10 68.65
CA PHE A 132 71.74 41.08 68.04
C PHE A 132 73.21 41.52 67.93
N VAL A 133 73.47 42.73 67.43
CA VAL A 133 74.84 43.26 67.34
C VAL A 133 75.46 43.44 68.73
N THR A 134 74.69 43.90 69.72
CA THR A 134 75.15 44.01 71.12
C THR A 134 75.52 42.64 71.69
N GLU A 135 74.71 41.60 71.46
CA GLU A 135 74.98 40.23 71.91
C GLU A 135 76.24 39.67 71.25
N VAL A 136 76.36 39.79 69.93
CA VAL A 136 77.55 39.34 69.19
C VAL A 136 78.80 40.07 69.67
N ILE A 137 78.76 41.40 69.82
CA ILE A 137 79.92 42.16 70.29
C ILE A 137 80.26 41.78 71.74
N ALA A 138 79.28 41.63 72.63
CA ALA A 138 79.51 41.23 74.02
C ALA A 138 80.15 39.84 74.13
N GLU A 139 79.67 38.86 73.35
CA GLU A 139 80.26 37.53 73.25
C GLU A 139 81.70 37.59 72.72
N THR A 140 81.96 38.44 71.72
CA THR A 140 83.33 38.58 71.18
C THR A 140 84.31 39.23 72.16
N VAL A 141 83.86 40.23 72.93
CA VAL A 141 84.66 40.83 73.99
C VAL A 141 84.96 39.79 75.07
N GLN A 142 84.00 38.93 75.39
CA GLN A 142 84.20 37.83 76.35
C GLN A 142 85.18 36.77 75.82
N ASP A 143 85.07 36.38 74.56
CA ASP A 143 86.01 35.45 73.89
C ASP A 143 87.44 36.01 73.84
N LEU A 144 87.58 37.31 73.56
CA LEU A 144 88.86 38.01 73.52
C LEU A 144 89.49 38.10 74.91
N LYS A 145 88.68 38.36 75.96
CA LYS A 145 89.16 38.43 77.36
C LYS A 145 89.56 37.07 77.93
N THR A 146 88.83 36.01 77.59
CA THR A 146 89.04 34.66 78.17
C THR A 146 90.09 33.85 77.42
N SER A 147 90.06 33.92 76.09
CA SER A 147 90.79 33.00 75.22
C SER A 147 91.66 33.71 74.18
N GLY A 148 91.56 35.04 74.05
CA GLY A 148 92.30 35.81 73.05
C GLY A 148 91.87 35.53 71.60
N THR A 149 90.67 34.99 71.40
CA THR A 149 90.13 34.62 70.07
C THR A 149 88.77 35.29 69.79
N PHE A 150 88.21 35.13 68.59
CA PHE A 150 86.94 35.75 68.17
C PHE A 150 85.99 34.73 67.51
N GLN A 151 85.99 33.49 68.01
CA GLN A 151 85.22 32.39 67.41
C GLN A 151 83.70 32.65 67.40
N SER A 152 83.15 33.33 68.40
CA SER A 152 81.72 33.67 68.41
C SER A 152 81.34 34.63 67.26
N LEU A 153 82.22 35.56 66.88
CA LEU A 153 81.99 36.42 65.70
C LEU A 153 81.90 35.61 64.42
N LEU A 154 82.85 34.69 64.22
CA LEU A 154 82.90 33.87 63.00
C LEU A 154 81.65 32.99 62.88
N LYS A 155 81.21 32.39 63.98
CA LYS A 155 79.98 31.59 64.02
C LYS A 155 78.73 32.45 63.72
N ALA A 156 78.64 33.64 64.29
CA ALA A 156 77.53 34.56 64.04
C ALA A 156 77.49 35.01 62.56
N VAL A 157 78.66 35.34 61.98
CA VAL A 157 78.77 35.73 60.57
C VAL A 157 78.42 34.59 59.62
N GLU A 158 78.90 33.37 59.88
CA GLU A 158 78.54 32.20 59.04
C GLU A 158 77.05 31.87 59.16
N GLY A 159 76.48 31.96 60.37
CA GLY A 159 75.04 31.78 60.60
C GLY A 159 74.20 32.80 59.84
N GLU A 160 74.54 34.09 59.88
CA GLU A 160 73.85 35.14 59.11
C GLU A 160 73.99 34.94 57.60
N LYS A 161 75.16 34.49 57.14
CA LYS A 161 75.38 34.16 55.73
C LYS A 161 74.48 32.99 55.28
N GLU A 162 74.39 31.93 56.08
CA GLU A 162 73.50 30.79 55.82
C GLU A 162 72.03 31.22 55.83
N GLN A 163 71.61 32.03 56.80
CA GLN A 163 70.25 32.58 56.85
C GLN A 163 69.93 33.42 55.60
N ARG A 164 70.87 34.27 55.17
CA ARG A 164 70.73 35.06 53.95
C ARG A 164 70.60 34.19 52.71
N GLU A 165 71.42 33.16 52.57
CA GLU A 165 71.33 32.21 51.45
C GLU A 165 69.99 31.44 51.47
N ASN A 166 69.52 31.01 52.64
CA ASN A 166 68.21 30.36 52.81
C ASN A 166 67.03 31.26 52.43
N VAL A 167 67.08 32.54 52.79
CA VAL A 167 66.08 33.54 52.39
C VAL A 167 66.10 33.72 50.87
N HIS A 168 67.27 33.90 50.26
CA HIS A 168 67.39 34.01 48.81
C HIS A 168 66.89 32.76 48.07
N ALA A 169 67.23 31.56 48.54
CA ALA A 169 66.74 30.31 47.98
C ALA A 169 65.22 30.15 48.11
N THR A 170 64.64 30.63 49.22
CA THR A 170 63.19 30.64 49.43
C THR A 170 62.49 31.62 48.49
N ILE A 171 63.05 32.82 48.29
CA ILE A 171 62.54 33.80 47.33
C ILE A 171 62.58 33.23 45.90
N ALA A 172 63.70 32.64 45.48
CA ALA A 172 63.83 32.06 44.14
C ALA A 172 62.81 30.94 43.89
N ARG A 173 62.59 30.05 44.88
CA ARG A 173 61.55 29.01 44.79
C ARG A 173 60.14 29.59 44.72
N GLU A 174 59.87 30.65 45.47
CA GLU A 174 58.57 31.34 45.47
C GLU A 174 58.30 32.00 44.12
N GLU A 175 59.29 32.68 43.53
CA GLU A 175 59.18 33.30 42.21
C GLU A 175 58.93 32.26 41.12
N GLU A 176 59.62 31.13 41.15
CA GLU A 176 59.40 30.05 40.20
C GLU A 176 58.01 29.42 40.38
N GLY A 177 57.59 29.19 41.62
CA GLY A 177 56.23 28.76 41.94
C GLY A 177 55.17 29.73 41.40
N ARG A 178 55.38 31.04 41.55
CA ARG A 178 54.49 32.07 40.98
C ARG A 178 54.43 32.02 39.45
N LYS A 179 55.57 31.81 38.77
CA LYS A 179 55.60 31.66 37.31
C LYS A 179 54.82 30.42 36.88
N GLN A 180 55.03 29.30 37.55
CA GLN A 180 54.33 28.06 37.25
C GLN A 180 52.81 28.18 37.49
N ILE A 181 52.40 28.83 38.59
CA ILE A 181 50.98 29.09 38.85
C ILE A 181 50.36 29.95 37.75
N LYS A 182 51.04 31.04 37.33
CA LYS A 182 50.56 31.90 36.23
C LYS A 182 50.45 31.13 34.91
N PHE A 183 51.42 30.27 34.62
CA PHE A 183 51.42 29.43 33.42
C PHE A 183 50.25 28.43 33.43
N LEU A 184 50.05 27.72 34.54
CA LEU A 184 48.94 26.77 34.70
C LEU A 184 47.57 27.48 34.67
N GLN A 185 47.45 28.67 35.26
CA GLN A 185 46.24 29.48 35.17
C GLN A 185 45.92 29.86 33.71
N LYS A 186 46.94 30.22 32.93
CA LYS A 186 46.77 30.53 31.50
C LYS A 186 46.33 29.29 30.72
N GLN A 187 47.00 28.14 30.91
CA GLN A 187 46.60 26.88 30.28
C GLN A 187 45.17 26.48 30.63
N LEU A 188 44.78 26.61 31.91
CA LEU A 188 43.41 26.33 32.35
C LEU A 188 42.39 27.24 31.63
N GLN A 189 42.72 28.52 31.47
CA GLN A 189 41.86 29.47 30.75
C GLN A 189 41.78 29.15 29.26
N ASP A 190 42.89 28.76 28.63
CA ASP A 190 42.95 28.34 27.23
C ASP A 190 42.07 27.11 27.00
N VAL A 191 42.22 26.06 27.81
CA VAL A 191 41.40 24.84 27.73
C VAL A 191 39.92 25.15 27.96
N LYS A 192 39.57 26.02 28.91
CA LYS A 192 38.17 26.43 29.12
C LYS A 192 37.60 27.12 27.89
N ARG A 193 38.36 28.01 27.25
CA ARG A 193 37.93 28.69 26.02
C ARG A 193 37.73 27.72 24.87
N GLU A 194 38.68 26.80 24.66
CA GLU A 194 38.57 25.76 23.62
C GLU A 194 37.32 24.89 23.83
N LYS A 195 37.06 24.49 25.08
CA LYS A 195 35.88 23.69 25.42
C LYS A 195 34.58 24.45 25.21
N GLU A 196 34.55 25.75 25.52
CA GLU A 196 33.38 26.59 25.26
C GLU A 196 33.06 26.68 23.77
N VAL A 197 34.09 26.88 22.92
CA VAL A 197 33.94 26.88 21.46
C VAL A 197 33.46 25.52 20.95
N GLU A 198 34.00 24.42 21.48
CA GLU A 198 33.57 23.07 21.11
C GLU A 198 32.10 22.79 21.51
N ILE A 199 31.67 23.28 22.68
CA ILE A 199 30.26 23.20 23.12
C ILE A 199 29.35 24.01 22.19
N GLN A 200 29.75 25.24 21.84
CA GLN A 200 28.99 26.08 20.90
C GLN A 200 28.84 25.40 19.54
N HIS A 201 29.93 24.88 18.99
CA HIS A 201 29.91 24.15 17.72
C HIS A 201 29.00 22.91 17.76
N ARG A 202 29.06 22.13 18.85
CA ARG A 202 28.16 20.97 19.04
C ARG A 202 26.70 21.39 19.17
N ASN A 203 26.42 22.50 19.85
CA ASN A 203 25.06 23.03 19.96
C ASN A 203 24.51 23.50 18.62
N GLU A 204 25.33 24.14 17.79
CA GLU A 204 24.96 24.51 16.40
C GLU A 204 24.67 23.27 15.55
N LEU A 205 25.51 22.23 15.64
CA LEU A 205 25.27 20.97 14.94
C LEU A 205 23.96 20.29 15.41
N ILE A 206 23.69 20.29 16.73
CA ILE A 206 22.44 19.78 17.27
C ILE A 206 21.24 20.58 16.74
N ALA A 207 21.33 21.91 16.65
CA ALA A 207 20.28 22.75 16.09
C ALA A 207 20.03 22.41 14.60
N HIS A 208 21.08 22.36 13.79
CA HIS A 208 20.99 21.99 12.38
C HIS A 208 20.38 20.59 12.18
N LEU A 209 20.79 19.60 12.97
CA LEU A 209 20.23 18.25 12.89
C LEU A 209 18.76 18.20 13.32
N LYS A 210 18.35 19.02 14.30
CA LYS A 210 16.94 19.14 14.69
C LYS A 210 16.10 19.74 13.56
N ASP A 211 16.60 20.78 12.90
CA ASP A 211 15.93 21.43 11.77
C ASP A 211 15.76 20.45 10.60
N GLN A 212 16.83 19.74 10.22
CA GLN A 212 16.76 18.69 9.19
C GLN A 212 15.76 17.58 9.54
N LEU A 213 15.73 17.15 10.80
CA LEU A 213 14.78 16.13 11.24
C LEU A 213 13.34 16.63 11.18
N GLN A 214 13.10 17.88 11.53
CA GLN A 214 11.78 18.50 11.45
C GLN A 214 11.33 18.70 10.00
N GLU A 215 12.23 19.13 9.12
CA GLU A 215 11.98 19.24 7.67
C GLU A 215 11.64 17.87 7.06
N MET A 216 12.46 16.85 7.34
CA MET A 216 12.21 15.48 6.87
C MET A 216 10.87 14.94 7.39
N LYS A 217 10.52 15.17 8.65
CA LYS A 217 9.20 14.77 9.19
C LYS A 217 8.05 15.47 8.47
N ALA A 218 8.17 16.78 8.22
CA ALA A 218 7.15 17.54 7.51
C ALA A 218 7.00 17.04 6.07
N LYS A 219 8.12 16.85 5.37
CA LYS A 219 8.16 16.35 3.99
C LYS A 219 7.55 14.96 3.89
N THR A 220 8.01 14.00 4.69
CA THR A 220 7.47 12.62 4.70
C THR A 220 5.98 12.61 5.05
N SER A 221 5.52 13.45 5.98
CA SER A 221 4.10 13.54 6.32
C SER A 221 3.27 14.07 5.15
N MET A 222 3.74 15.09 4.44
CA MET A 222 3.05 15.65 3.27
C MET A 222 3.07 14.68 2.08
N GLU A 223 4.20 14.07 1.78
CA GLU A 223 4.33 13.03 0.75
C GLU A 223 3.44 11.83 1.06
N GLY A 224 3.36 11.40 2.33
CA GLY A 224 2.46 10.33 2.76
C GLY A 224 0.98 10.68 2.55
N LYS A 225 0.58 11.92 2.84
CA LYS A 225 -0.80 12.38 2.56
C LYS A 225 -1.09 12.45 1.07
N TYR A 226 -0.14 12.95 0.29
CA TYR A 226 -0.28 13.07 -1.16
C TYR A 226 -0.41 11.71 -1.82
N THR A 227 0.53 10.79 -1.54
CA THR A 227 0.51 9.42 -2.06
C THR A 227 -0.75 8.66 -1.65
N LYS A 228 -1.19 8.79 -0.39
CA LYS A 228 -2.47 8.22 0.04
C LYS A 228 -3.65 8.77 -0.76
N THR A 229 -3.74 10.09 -0.91
CA THR A 229 -4.85 10.73 -1.65
C THR A 229 -4.85 10.32 -3.12
N ASP A 230 -3.67 10.22 -3.74
CA ASP A 230 -3.48 9.78 -5.12
C ASP A 230 -3.91 8.31 -5.31
N MET A 231 -3.47 7.42 -4.42
CA MET A 231 -3.87 6.01 -4.42
C MET A 231 -5.38 5.85 -4.18
N ASP A 232 -5.95 6.56 -3.21
CA ASP A 232 -7.40 6.54 -2.93
C ASP A 232 -8.20 7.00 -4.16
N LEU A 233 -7.73 8.04 -4.86
CA LEU A 233 -8.33 8.53 -6.10
C LEU A 233 -8.22 7.48 -7.23
N GLN A 234 -7.07 6.84 -7.39
CA GLN A 234 -6.87 5.81 -8.40
C GLN A 234 -7.77 4.59 -8.15
N VAL A 235 -7.89 4.16 -6.89
CA VAL A 235 -8.81 3.10 -6.48
C VAL A 235 -10.25 3.51 -6.78
N TYR A 236 -10.65 4.73 -6.39
CA TYR A 236 -12.00 5.24 -6.65
C TYR A 236 -12.33 5.28 -8.16
N GLN A 237 -11.41 5.78 -8.98
CA GLN A 237 -11.58 5.83 -10.44
C GLN A 237 -11.71 4.43 -11.03
N THR A 238 -10.86 3.50 -10.60
CA THR A 238 -10.89 2.11 -11.06
C THR A 238 -12.20 1.45 -10.67
N GLN A 239 -12.63 1.61 -9.41
CA GLN A 239 -13.91 1.12 -8.92
C GLN A 239 -15.08 1.68 -9.74
N LYS A 240 -15.07 2.98 -10.05
CA LYS A 240 -16.13 3.59 -10.89
C LYS A 240 -16.16 2.99 -12.29
N LYS A 241 -15.01 2.80 -12.93
CA LYS A 241 -14.94 2.15 -14.26
C LYS A 241 -15.49 0.72 -14.21
N CYS A 242 -15.11 -0.06 -13.20
CA CYS A 242 -15.64 -1.40 -13.00
C CYS A 242 -17.15 -1.37 -12.82
N ASN A 243 -17.68 -0.53 -11.93
CA ASN A 243 -19.12 -0.42 -11.70
C ASN A 243 -19.91 -0.03 -12.96
N TYR A 244 -19.37 0.85 -13.82
CA TYR A 244 -20.02 1.19 -15.09
C TYR A 244 -20.05 -0.01 -16.04
N ALA A 245 -18.94 -0.74 -16.17
CA ALA A 245 -18.87 -1.94 -17.00
C ALA A 245 -19.80 -3.04 -16.47
N GLU A 246 -19.86 -3.25 -15.15
CA GLU A 246 -20.79 -4.17 -14.50
C GLU A 246 -22.24 -3.78 -14.79
N SER A 247 -22.61 -2.51 -14.62
CA SER A 247 -23.97 -2.05 -14.91
C SER A 247 -24.36 -2.20 -16.39
N GLU A 248 -23.42 -1.97 -17.31
CA GLU A 248 -23.65 -2.20 -18.74
C GLU A 248 -23.86 -3.70 -19.04
N LEU A 249 -23.07 -4.58 -18.43
CA LEU A 249 -23.25 -6.02 -18.55
C LEU A 249 -24.58 -6.47 -17.95
N GLU A 250 -24.98 -5.95 -16.79
CA GLU A 250 -26.28 -6.22 -16.18
C GLU A 250 -27.45 -5.79 -17.09
N GLN A 251 -27.38 -4.60 -17.68
CA GLN A 251 -28.38 -4.14 -18.65
C GLN A 251 -28.43 -5.05 -19.88
N ASN A 252 -27.28 -5.51 -20.38
CA ASN A 252 -27.20 -6.45 -21.48
C ASN A 252 -27.81 -7.81 -21.12
N ILE A 253 -27.54 -8.33 -19.93
CA ILE A 253 -28.14 -9.57 -19.42
C ILE A 253 -29.66 -9.43 -19.36
N LEU A 254 -30.18 -8.32 -18.81
CA LEU A 254 -31.62 -8.06 -18.74
C LEU A 254 -32.24 -7.99 -20.15
N ARG A 255 -31.61 -7.27 -21.08
CA ARG A 255 -32.06 -7.18 -22.47
C ARG A 255 -32.07 -8.54 -23.17
N LEU A 256 -31.04 -9.36 -22.97
CA LEU A 256 -30.98 -10.71 -23.54
C LEU A 256 -32.04 -11.63 -22.94
N LYS A 257 -32.31 -11.53 -21.64
CA LYS A 257 -33.40 -12.27 -21.00
C LYS A 257 -34.75 -11.92 -21.61
N LEU A 258 -35.05 -10.63 -21.78
CA LEU A 258 -36.30 -10.18 -22.42
C LEU A 258 -36.44 -10.73 -23.86
N LYS A 259 -35.38 -10.64 -24.67
CA LYS A 259 -35.39 -11.21 -26.03
C LYS A 259 -35.58 -12.72 -26.03
N MET A 260 -34.94 -13.42 -25.09
CA MET A 260 -35.12 -14.87 -24.96
C MET A 260 -36.57 -15.22 -24.62
N ASP A 261 -37.21 -14.48 -23.71
CA ASP A 261 -38.62 -14.68 -23.36
C ASP A 261 -39.55 -14.38 -24.54
N GLU A 262 -39.23 -13.37 -25.35
CA GLU A 262 -39.94 -13.05 -26.61
C GLU A 262 -39.80 -14.19 -27.63
N GLU A 263 -38.59 -14.69 -27.88
CA GLU A 263 -38.35 -15.81 -28.79
C GLU A 263 -39.07 -17.08 -28.33
N VAL A 264 -39.02 -17.40 -27.03
CA VAL A 264 -39.77 -18.54 -26.46
C VAL A 264 -41.26 -18.40 -26.73
N ARG A 265 -41.83 -17.20 -26.56
CA ARG A 265 -43.24 -16.95 -26.84
C ARG A 265 -43.57 -17.14 -28.32
N VAL A 266 -42.78 -16.55 -29.22
CA VAL A 266 -42.98 -16.67 -30.67
C VAL A 266 -42.84 -18.12 -31.12
N HIS A 267 -41.84 -18.85 -30.62
CA HIS A 267 -41.67 -20.28 -30.89
C HIS A 267 -42.89 -21.09 -30.44
N MET A 268 -43.41 -20.85 -29.24
CA MET A 268 -44.64 -21.52 -28.78
C MET A 268 -45.84 -21.21 -29.68
N GLU A 269 -46.01 -19.96 -30.13
CA GLU A 269 -47.09 -19.58 -31.04
C GLU A 269 -46.97 -20.26 -32.42
N ILE A 270 -45.76 -20.31 -32.97
CA ILE A 270 -45.47 -21.00 -34.24
C ILE A 270 -45.72 -22.51 -34.09
N GLU A 271 -45.22 -23.13 -33.03
CA GLU A 271 -45.42 -24.55 -32.77
C GLU A 271 -46.92 -24.88 -32.65
N ASN A 272 -47.67 -24.05 -31.91
CA ASN A 272 -49.11 -24.20 -31.77
C ASN A 272 -49.86 -24.01 -33.11
N PHE A 273 -49.41 -23.09 -33.97
CA PHE A 273 -49.95 -22.94 -35.32
C PHE A 273 -49.69 -24.18 -36.18
N LEU A 274 -48.44 -24.67 -36.21
CA LEU A 274 -48.06 -25.87 -36.97
C LEU A 274 -48.82 -27.11 -36.47
N ARG A 275 -48.94 -27.31 -35.16
CA ARG A 275 -49.73 -28.39 -34.56
C ARG A 275 -51.21 -28.30 -34.92
N ARG A 276 -51.78 -27.10 -35.07
CA ARG A 276 -53.16 -26.92 -35.55
C ARG A 276 -53.29 -27.31 -37.02
N GLN A 277 -52.40 -26.82 -37.88
CA GLN A 277 -52.39 -27.16 -39.30
C GLN A 277 -52.17 -28.65 -39.54
N GLN A 278 -51.27 -29.28 -38.78
CA GLN A 278 -51.05 -30.72 -38.84
C GLN A 278 -52.34 -31.48 -38.49
N ARG A 279 -53.03 -31.11 -37.40
CA ARG A 279 -54.32 -31.72 -37.05
C ARG A 279 -55.39 -31.53 -38.14
N GLU A 280 -55.50 -30.34 -38.72
CA GLU A 280 -56.43 -30.10 -39.84
C GLU A 280 -56.11 -30.97 -41.07
N LEU A 281 -54.83 -31.24 -41.34
CA LEU A 281 -54.41 -32.14 -42.42
C LEU A 281 -54.66 -33.61 -42.07
N GLU A 282 -54.43 -34.01 -40.82
CA GLU A 282 -54.73 -35.35 -40.31
C GLU A 282 -56.23 -35.63 -40.39
N GLU A 283 -57.10 -34.70 -39.97
CA GLU A 283 -58.56 -34.82 -40.08
C GLU A 283 -59.01 -34.93 -41.56
N LYS A 284 -58.42 -34.14 -42.46
CA LYS A 284 -58.70 -34.24 -43.90
C LYS A 284 -58.24 -35.58 -44.46
N LEU A 285 -57.06 -36.06 -44.07
CA LEU A 285 -56.54 -37.36 -44.48
C LEU A 285 -57.47 -38.48 -44.02
N GLU A 286 -57.90 -38.45 -42.76
CA GLU A 286 -58.80 -39.43 -42.18
C GLU A 286 -60.16 -39.43 -42.89
N HIS A 287 -60.71 -38.25 -43.19
CA HIS A 287 -61.92 -38.11 -44.02
C HIS A 287 -61.75 -38.73 -45.42
N TRP A 288 -60.64 -38.45 -46.10
CA TRP A 288 -60.39 -38.99 -47.44
C TRP A 288 -60.12 -40.49 -47.43
N MET A 289 -59.47 -41.02 -46.39
CA MET A 289 -59.29 -42.45 -46.18
C MET A 289 -60.64 -43.14 -45.96
N GLU A 290 -61.47 -42.62 -45.06
CA GLU A 290 -62.80 -43.17 -44.79
C GLU A 290 -63.69 -43.14 -46.04
N LYS A 291 -63.62 -42.04 -46.82
CA LYS A 291 -64.32 -41.94 -48.10
C LYS A 291 -63.80 -42.97 -49.10
N TYR A 292 -62.48 -43.11 -49.24
CA TYR A 292 -61.88 -44.08 -50.14
C TYR A 292 -62.30 -45.51 -49.78
N ASP A 293 -62.29 -45.86 -48.50
CA ASP A 293 -62.71 -47.18 -48.01
C ASP A 293 -64.20 -47.41 -48.32
N LYS A 294 -65.08 -46.44 -48.01
CA LYS A 294 -66.52 -46.53 -48.33
C LYS A 294 -66.79 -46.66 -49.83
N ASP A 295 -66.13 -45.84 -50.66
CA ASP A 295 -66.30 -45.88 -52.11
C ASP A 295 -65.77 -47.22 -52.67
N THR A 296 -64.66 -47.72 -52.14
CA THR A 296 -64.08 -49.02 -52.52
C THR A 296 -65.01 -50.17 -52.12
N GLU A 297 -65.57 -50.15 -50.90
CA GLU A 297 -66.57 -51.11 -50.44
C GLU A 297 -67.83 -51.06 -51.30
N ALA A 298 -68.34 -49.87 -51.61
CA ALA A 298 -69.50 -49.68 -52.49
C ALA A 298 -69.24 -50.23 -53.90
N LYS A 299 -68.07 -49.95 -54.49
CA LYS A 299 -67.69 -50.52 -55.79
C LYS A 299 -67.47 -52.03 -55.73
N GLN A 300 -66.95 -52.56 -54.63
CA GLN A 300 -66.83 -53.99 -54.43
C GLN A 300 -68.20 -54.66 -54.29
N GLN A 301 -69.17 -54.00 -53.63
CA GLN A 301 -70.55 -54.44 -53.54
C GLN A 301 -71.23 -54.43 -54.92
N GLU A 302 -71.15 -53.32 -55.67
CA GLU A 302 -71.67 -53.24 -57.06
C GLU A 302 -71.08 -54.36 -57.94
N LEU A 303 -69.77 -54.61 -57.82
CA LEU A 303 -69.08 -55.66 -58.56
C LEU A 303 -69.58 -57.06 -58.15
N ASN A 304 -69.81 -57.28 -56.86
CA ASN A 304 -70.37 -58.54 -56.35
C ASN A 304 -71.82 -58.74 -56.83
N ASP A 305 -72.63 -57.69 -56.82
CA ASP A 305 -74.01 -57.72 -57.32
C ASP A 305 -74.04 -58.05 -58.82
N LEU A 306 -73.20 -57.39 -59.62
CA LEU A 306 -73.05 -57.69 -61.05
C LEU A 306 -72.57 -59.12 -61.30
N LYS A 307 -71.60 -59.63 -60.51
CA LYS A 307 -71.18 -61.03 -60.59
C LYS A 307 -72.33 -61.98 -60.23
N SER A 308 -73.14 -61.66 -59.23
CA SER A 308 -74.30 -62.47 -58.85
C SER A 308 -75.37 -62.49 -59.93
N ALA A 309 -75.64 -61.34 -60.56
CA ALA A 309 -76.56 -61.19 -61.68
C ALA A 309 -76.05 -61.95 -62.91
N GLN A 310 -74.76 -61.79 -63.25
CA GLN A 310 -74.10 -62.55 -64.32
C GLN A 310 -74.23 -64.06 -64.08
N PHE A 311 -73.99 -64.53 -62.85
CA PHE A 311 -74.12 -65.94 -62.49
C PHE A 311 -75.56 -66.43 -62.62
N SER A 312 -76.55 -65.65 -62.16
CA SER A 312 -77.98 -65.96 -62.33
C SER A 312 -78.39 -66.02 -63.81
N ASP A 313 -77.96 -65.05 -64.62
CA ASP A 313 -78.20 -65.04 -66.05
C ASP A 313 -77.51 -66.21 -66.76
N GLN A 314 -76.29 -66.56 -66.36
CA GLN A 314 -75.59 -67.74 -66.86
C GLN A 314 -76.35 -69.02 -66.52
N GLN A 315 -76.88 -69.15 -65.29
CA GLN A 315 -77.74 -70.29 -64.93
C GLN A 315 -79.02 -70.33 -65.76
N ARG A 316 -79.67 -69.18 -65.97
CA ARG A 316 -80.88 -69.06 -66.81
C ARG A 316 -80.59 -69.48 -68.25
N LEU A 317 -79.50 -69.01 -68.83
CA LEU A 317 -79.05 -69.38 -70.17
C LEU A 317 -78.70 -70.87 -70.26
N GLN A 318 -78.02 -71.44 -69.26
CA GLN A 318 -77.76 -72.88 -69.21
C GLN A 318 -79.06 -73.69 -69.11
N GLY A 319 -80.03 -73.24 -68.30
CA GLY A 319 -81.36 -73.83 -68.21
C GLY A 319 -82.10 -73.78 -69.55
N LEU A 320 -82.09 -72.64 -70.22
CA LEU A 320 -82.72 -72.47 -71.54
C LEU A 320 -82.01 -73.32 -72.61
N ALA A 321 -80.68 -73.37 -72.61
CA ALA A 321 -79.91 -74.23 -73.51
C ALA A 321 -80.23 -75.71 -73.28
N LYS A 322 -80.44 -76.13 -72.03
CA LYS A 322 -80.92 -77.49 -71.70
C LYS A 322 -82.33 -77.72 -72.26
N GLN A 323 -83.24 -76.78 -72.07
CA GLN A 323 -84.59 -76.84 -72.66
C GLN A 323 -84.55 -76.93 -74.19
N TYR A 324 -83.71 -76.13 -74.87
CA TYR A 324 -83.53 -76.22 -76.32
C TYR A 324 -83.00 -77.59 -76.73
N ARG A 325 -82.00 -78.15 -76.02
CA ARG A 325 -81.52 -79.53 -76.29
C ARG A 325 -82.62 -80.57 -76.08
N ASP A 326 -83.48 -80.37 -75.08
CA ASP A 326 -84.62 -81.27 -74.81
C ASP A 326 -85.67 -81.16 -75.94
N TYR A 327 -86.00 -79.95 -76.40
CA TYR A 327 -86.88 -79.73 -77.55
C TYR A 327 -86.28 -80.25 -78.86
N GLU A 328 -84.99 -80.02 -79.13
CA GLU A 328 -84.29 -80.58 -80.29
C GLU A 328 -84.31 -82.11 -80.25
N ARG A 329 -84.04 -82.73 -79.09
CA ARG A 329 -84.20 -84.19 -78.93
C ARG A 329 -85.62 -84.65 -79.23
N ALA A 330 -86.64 -83.94 -78.75
CA ALA A 330 -88.03 -84.25 -79.03
C ALA A 330 -88.38 -84.10 -80.53
N VAL A 331 -87.90 -83.04 -81.19
CA VAL A 331 -88.10 -82.83 -82.64
C VAL A 331 -87.37 -83.87 -83.46
N ILE A 332 -86.14 -84.24 -83.09
CA ILE A 332 -85.38 -85.31 -83.74
C ILE A 332 -86.10 -86.64 -83.54
N GLN A 333 -86.60 -86.93 -82.33
CA GLN A 333 -87.40 -88.13 -82.08
C GLN A 333 -88.69 -88.14 -82.90
N ASP A 334 -89.45 -87.05 -82.98
CA ASP A 334 -90.65 -86.96 -83.84
C ASP A 334 -90.29 -87.12 -85.32
N ARG A 335 -89.14 -86.58 -85.76
CA ARG A 335 -88.64 -86.72 -87.13
C ARG A 335 -88.26 -88.17 -87.45
N ILE A 336 -87.56 -88.85 -86.54
CA ILE A 336 -87.21 -90.27 -86.67
C ILE A 336 -88.49 -91.13 -86.66
N GLN A 337 -89.40 -90.90 -85.70
CA GLN A 337 -90.68 -91.60 -85.63
C GLN A 337 -91.49 -91.43 -86.92
N LYS A 338 -91.63 -90.21 -87.46
CA LYS A 338 -92.29 -89.98 -88.76
C LYS A 338 -91.57 -90.65 -89.91
N GLN A 339 -90.24 -90.75 -89.87
CA GLN A 339 -89.45 -91.39 -90.91
C GLN A 339 -89.58 -92.92 -90.86
N GLU A 340 -89.58 -93.52 -89.67
CA GLU A 340 -89.89 -94.93 -89.42
C GLU A 340 -91.33 -95.27 -89.82
N GLU A 341 -92.30 -94.42 -89.50
CA GLU A 341 -93.70 -94.59 -89.87
C GLU A 341 -93.88 -94.52 -91.40
N LYS A 342 -93.14 -93.62 -92.08
CA LYS A 342 -93.07 -93.58 -93.55
C LYS A 342 -92.38 -94.82 -94.14
N GLN A 343 -91.34 -95.34 -93.49
CA GLN A 343 -90.69 -96.58 -93.91
C GLN A 343 -91.60 -97.79 -93.75
N ARG A 344 -92.32 -97.93 -92.63
CA ARG A 344 -93.36 -98.97 -92.44
C ARG A 344 -94.42 -98.89 -93.54
N ARG A 345 -94.99 -97.71 -93.78
CA ARG A 345 -95.98 -97.52 -94.88
C ARG A 345 -95.41 -97.85 -96.26
N ARG A 346 -94.09 -97.70 -96.49
CA ARG A 346 -93.43 -98.11 -97.73
C ARG A 346 -93.26 -99.64 -97.80
N GLN A 347 -92.86 -100.28 -96.71
CA GLN A 347 -92.78 -101.74 -96.60
C GLN A 347 -94.15 -102.39 -96.81
N ASP A 348 -95.20 -101.92 -96.13
CA ASP A 348 -96.57 -102.43 -96.29
C ASP A 348 -97.06 -102.30 -97.75
N LYS A 349 -96.73 -101.19 -98.42
CA LYS A 349 -97.04 -101.00 -99.86
C LYS A 349 -96.27 -101.96 -100.77
N LEU A 350 -95.02 -102.29 -100.41
CA LEU A 350 -94.20 -103.25 -101.14
C LEU A 350 -94.74 -104.66 -100.92
N GLU A 351 -95.05 -105.04 -99.69
CA GLU A 351 -95.69 -106.32 -99.37
C GLU A 351 -97.02 -106.49 -100.09
N LEU A 352 -97.87 -105.45 -100.12
CA LEU A 352 -99.11 -105.47 -100.89
C LEU A 352 -98.85 -105.65 -102.40
N LYS A 353 -97.83 -105.00 -102.96
CA LYS A 353 -97.43 -105.19 -104.37
C LYS A 353 -96.89 -106.60 -104.63
N SER A 354 -96.18 -107.20 -103.69
CA SER A 354 -95.70 -108.58 -103.72
C SER A 354 -96.87 -109.57 -103.72
N VAL A 355 -97.84 -109.37 -102.83
CA VAL A 355 -99.07 -110.17 -102.74
C VAL A 355 -99.89 -110.07 -104.02
N VAL A 356 -100.04 -108.87 -104.59
CA VAL A 356 -100.74 -108.67 -105.88
C VAL A 356 -100.00 -109.35 -107.04
N LYS A 357 -98.65 -109.33 -107.06
CA LYS A 357 -97.85 -110.04 -108.07
C LYS A 357 -97.99 -111.56 -107.95
N ILE A 358 -98.05 -112.12 -106.74
CA ILE A 358 -98.30 -113.55 -106.52
C ILE A 358 -99.72 -113.93 -106.96
N GLN A 359 -100.72 -113.10 -106.64
CA GLN A 359 -102.10 -113.29 -107.13
C GLN A 359 -102.19 -113.22 -108.66
N ALA A 360 -101.45 -112.32 -109.30
CA ALA A 360 -101.43 -112.18 -110.77
C ALA A 360 -100.66 -113.31 -111.47
N TRP A 361 -99.56 -113.79 -110.87
CA TRP A 361 -98.78 -114.92 -111.38
C TRP A 361 -99.56 -116.24 -111.31
N TRP A 362 -100.28 -116.50 -110.21
CA TRP A 362 -101.14 -117.67 -110.10
C TRP A 362 -102.30 -117.63 -111.11
N LYS A 363 -102.97 -116.48 -111.25
CA LYS A 363 -104.04 -116.27 -112.27
C LYS A 363 -103.52 -116.44 -113.70
N GLY A 364 -102.31 -115.99 -114.02
CA GLY A 364 -101.71 -116.15 -115.35
C GLY A 364 -101.14 -117.55 -115.64
N THR A 365 -100.79 -118.32 -114.60
CA THR A 365 -100.31 -119.70 -114.75
C THR A 365 -101.46 -120.68 -114.94
N MET A 366 -102.63 -120.41 -114.34
CA MET A 366 -103.87 -121.14 -114.63
C MET A 366 -104.33 -121.03 -116.09
N VAL A 367 -104.03 -119.91 -116.78
CA VAL A 367 -104.43 -119.67 -118.18
C VAL A 367 -103.50 -120.31 -119.21
N ARG A 368 -102.25 -120.64 -118.85
CA ARG A 368 -101.20 -121.12 -119.79
C ARG A 368 -100.99 -122.64 -119.81
N LYS A 369 -101.65 -123.41 -118.93
CA LYS A 369 -101.50 -124.87 -118.83
C LYS A 369 -102.80 -125.68 -119.04
N GLU A 370 -103.86 -125.06 -119.58
CA GLU A 370 -105.11 -125.70 -120.04
C GLU A 370 -105.75 -126.76 -119.11
N LEU A 371 -105.63 -126.58 -117.79
CA LEU A 371 -106.51 -127.22 -116.82
C LEU A 371 -107.74 -126.34 -116.62
N GLY A 372 -108.76 -126.58 -117.46
CA GLY A 372 -110.08 -125.98 -117.32
C GLY A 372 -110.41 -124.91 -118.35
N SER A 373 -111.70 -124.80 -118.64
CA SER A 373 -112.28 -124.16 -119.81
C SER A 373 -112.25 -122.62 -119.75
N PHE A 374 -111.39 -121.99 -120.55
CA PHE A 374 -111.76 -120.72 -121.18
C PHE A 374 -112.40 -121.00 -122.54
N LYS A 375 -113.66 -121.46 -122.49
CA LYS A 375 -114.59 -121.34 -123.62
C LYS A 375 -114.94 -119.85 -123.81
N LEU A 376 -114.88 -119.36 -125.05
CA LEU A 376 -115.61 -118.17 -125.47
C LEU A 376 -117.13 -118.41 -125.33
N PRO A 377 -117.92 -117.44 -124.83
CA PRO A 377 -118.70 -116.65 -125.79
C PRO A 377 -119.07 -115.19 -125.39
N LYS A 378 -119.19 -114.36 -126.44
CA LYS A 378 -120.29 -113.45 -126.83
C LYS A 378 -121.00 -112.51 -125.83
N LYS A 379 -121.08 -111.24 -126.30
CA LYS A 379 -122.23 -110.30 -126.39
C LYS A 379 -122.94 -109.81 -125.11
N GLY A 380 -122.99 -108.48 -125.02
CA GLY A 380 -124.00 -107.68 -124.31
C GLY A 380 -123.50 -106.25 -124.05
N LYS A 381 -123.33 -105.40 -125.08
CA LYS A 381 -124.21 -104.24 -125.37
C LYS A 381 -125.28 -103.96 -124.30
N ILE A 382 -125.24 -102.78 -123.69
CA ILE A 382 -126.23 -101.69 -123.82
C ILE A 382 -125.69 -100.42 -123.11
N THR A 383 -125.75 -99.32 -123.86
CA THR A 383 -125.61 -97.87 -123.62
C THR A 383 -126.67 -97.30 -122.64
N PRO A 384 -126.86 -95.96 -122.47
CA PRO A 384 -125.97 -94.81 -122.18
C PRO A 384 -126.52 -93.90 -121.04
N GLN A 385 -125.78 -92.83 -120.64
CA GLN A 385 -126.24 -91.44 -120.37
C GLN A 385 -125.19 -90.69 -119.50
N LYS A 386 -124.63 -89.53 -119.89
CA LYS A 386 -125.14 -88.12 -119.94
C LYS A 386 -125.21 -87.41 -118.57
N GLY A 387 -124.55 -86.24 -118.49
CA GLY A 387 -124.81 -85.14 -117.53
C GLY A 387 -123.54 -84.66 -116.79
N LYS A 388 -122.92 -83.52 -117.12
CA LYS A 388 -123.24 -82.07 -116.88
C LYS A 388 -123.05 -81.58 -115.43
N LYS A 389 -122.17 -80.55 -115.30
CA LYS A 389 -122.20 -79.34 -114.42
C LYS A 389 -122.23 -79.61 -112.89
N ALA A 390 -121.88 -78.74 -111.94
CA ALA A 390 -121.67 -77.29 -111.79
C ALA A 390 -120.79 -77.09 -110.52
N ALA A 391 -119.89 -76.10 -110.43
CA ALA A 391 -120.06 -74.74 -109.86
C ALA A 391 -120.02 -74.59 -108.31
N GLY A 392 -119.19 -73.63 -107.86
CA GLY A 392 -119.27 -72.90 -106.58
C GLY A 392 -118.44 -73.47 -105.42
N LYS A 393 -118.01 -72.73 -104.37
CA LYS A 393 -117.95 -71.30 -104.02
C LYS A 393 -117.26 -71.23 -102.63
N LYS A 394 -116.49 -70.16 -102.35
CA LYS A 394 -116.28 -69.46 -101.05
C LYS A 394 -115.64 -70.15 -99.81
N LYS A 395 -114.67 -69.39 -99.24
CA LYS A 395 -114.43 -68.99 -97.82
C LYS A 395 -114.45 -70.05 -96.71
N LYS A 396 -113.37 -70.10 -95.91
CA LYS A 396 -113.21 -69.25 -94.71
C LYS A 396 -111.73 -69.01 -94.42
#